data_AF-A0A1C4VRX0-F1
#
_entry.id   AF-A0A1C4VRX0-F1
#
_cell.length_a   1.000
_cell.length_b   1.000
_cell.length_c   1.000
_cell.angle_alpha   90.00
_cell.angle_beta   90.00
_cell.angle_gamma   90.00
#
_symmetry.space_group_name_H-M   'P 1'
#
loop_
_entity.id
_entity.type
_entity.pdbx_description
1 polymer ?
#
loop_
_entity_poly.entity_id
_entity_poly.type
_entity_poly.pdbx_seq_one_letter_code
_entity_poly.pdbx_strand_id
1 'polypeptide(L)' 'MTGPDQATTDDDAAELIAQLRELAGADPADVRQVVAEVLAALDRAAGGALRDHLPEAIRLDAGLGPATAARS' A
#
# COMPACT_ATOMS: atom_id res chain seq x y z
N MET A 1 20.00 36.37 16.34
CA MET A 1 18.65 36.62 15.81
C MET A 1 18.08 35.27 15.38
N THR A 2 17.74 34.40 16.32
CA THR A 2 16.96 33.18 16.06
C THR A 2 15.50 33.57 16.22
N GLY A 3 14.86 33.82 15.07
CA GLY A 3 13.48 34.31 15.01
C GLY A 3 12.46 33.18 15.23
N PRO A 4 11.18 33.54 15.41
CA PRO A 4 10.05 32.62 15.63
C PRO A 4 9.88 31.53 14.55
N ASP A 5 10.51 31.71 13.38
CA ASP A 5 10.55 30.78 12.24
C ASP A 5 11.13 29.39 12.56
N GLN A 6 12.08 29.30 13.50
CA GLN A 6 12.69 28.01 13.86
C GLN A 6 11.77 27.14 14.71
N ALA A 7 10.93 27.75 15.57
CA ALA A 7 9.99 27.01 16.40
C ALA A 7 8.85 26.40 15.56
N THR A 8 8.39 27.11 14.51
CA THR A 8 7.39 26.61 13.56
C THR A 8 7.91 25.43 12.74
N THR A 9 9.17 25.47 12.30
CA THR A 9 9.80 24.37 11.54
C THR A 9 9.96 23.10 12.38
N ASP A 10 10.23 23.23 13.68
CA ASP A 10 10.39 22.10 14.60
C ASP A 10 9.05 21.41 14.91
N ASP A 11 7.96 22.18 15.03
CA ASP A 11 6.60 21.64 15.18
C ASP A 11 6.15 20.90 13.92
N ASP A 12 6.37 21.47 12.73
CA ASP A 12 6.05 20.81 11.45
C ASP A 12 6.86 19.50 11.28
N ALA A 13 8.13 19.50 11.70
CA ALA A 13 8.97 18.31 11.66
C ALA A 13 8.49 17.24 12.66
N ALA A 14 8.06 17.63 13.86
CA ALA A 14 7.49 16.72 14.84
C ALA A 14 6.17 16.10 14.34
N GLU A 15 5.34 16.89 13.67
CA GLU A 15 4.08 16.44 13.07
C GLU A 15 4.33 15.46 11.91
N LEU A 16 5.35 15.71 11.08
CA LEU A 16 5.84 14.77 10.06
C LEU A 16 6.35 13.47 10.67
N ILE A 17 7.12 13.53 11.75
CA ILE A 17 7.63 12.34 12.46
C ILE A 17 6.49 11.54 13.08
N ALA A 18 5.45 12.20 13.61
CA ALA A 18 4.26 11.54 14.14
C ALA A 18 3.49 10.81 13.03
N GLN A 19 3.27 11.46 11.87
CA GLN A 19 2.65 10.86 10.69
C GLN A 19 3.45 9.67 10.16
N LEU A 20 4.78 9.79 10.10
CA LEU A 20 5.66 8.70 9.70
C LEU A 20 5.64 7.53 10.69
N ARG A 21 5.50 7.81 12.00
CA ARG A 21 5.37 6.78 13.04
C ARG A 21 4.02 6.08 13.02
N GLU A 22 2.93 6.79 12.70
CA GLU A 22 1.64 6.15 12.42
C GLU A 22 1.73 5.25 11.19
N LEU A 23 2.33 5.74 10.11
CA LEU A 23 2.50 4.98 8.87
C LEU A 23 3.43 3.77 9.07
N ALA A 24 4.49 3.93 9.86
CA ALA A 24 5.41 2.85 10.24
C ALA A 24 4.86 1.94 11.36
N GLY A 25 3.80 2.36 12.05
CA GLY A 25 3.13 1.62 13.12
C GLY A 25 2.17 0.56 12.59
N ALA A 26 1.78 0.66 11.32
CA ALA A 26 1.11 -0.44 10.63
C ALA A 26 2.14 -1.54 10.37
N ASP A 27 1.91 -2.73 10.94
CA ASP A 27 2.76 -3.89 10.66
C ASP A 27 2.79 -4.10 9.13
N PRO A 28 3.97 -4.14 8.50
CA PRO A 28 4.07 -4.42 7.08
C PRO A 28 3.31 -5.70 6.65
N ALA A 29 3.16 -6.67 7.55
CA ALA A 29 2.35 -7.87 7.33
C ALA A 29 0.85 -7.54 7.24
N ASP A 30 0.32 -6.74 8.16
CA ASP A 30 -1.08 -6.31 8.16
C ASP A 30 -1.39 -5.48 6.91
N VAL A 31 -0.50 -4.58 6.51
CA VAL A 31 -0.65 -3.78 5.28
C VAL A 31 -0.66 -4.69 4.04
N ARG A 32 0.27 -5.65 3.95
CA ARG A 32 0.29 -6.62 2.84
C ARG A 32 -0.99 -7.45 2.78
N GLN A 33 -1.53 -7.85 3.94
CA GLN A 33 -2.80 -8.58 4.01
C GLN A 33 -3.96 -7.73 3.49
N VAL A 34 -4.11 -6.50 3.96
CA VAL A 34 -5.19 -5.61 3.51
C VAL A 34 -5.08 -5.33 2.01
N VAL A 35 -3.87 -5.09 1.51
CA VAL A 35 -3.63 -4.90 0.06
C VAL A 35 -4.02 -6.15 -0.73
N ALA A 36 -3.68 -7.34 -0.25
CA ALA A 36 -4.09 -8.61 -0.89
C ALA A 36 -5.62 -8.76 -0.93
N GLU A 37 -6.32 -8.45 0.16
CA GLU A 37 -7.78 -8.49 0.22
C GLU A 37 -8.45 -7.50 -0.73
N VAL A 38 -7.94 -6.27 -0.79
CA VAL A 38 -8.43 -5.24 -1.72
C VAL A 38 -8.21 -5.66 -3.17
N LEU A 39 -7.02 -6.16 -3.52
CA LEU A 39 -6.72 -6.62 -4.87
C LEU A 39 -7.58 -7.82 -5.27
N ALA A 40 -7.86 -8.75 -4.36
CA ALA A 40 -8.78 -9.86 -4.61
C ALA A 40 -10.23 -9.39 -4.82
N ALA A 41 -10.69 -8.40 -4.06
CA ALA A 41 -12.02 -7.82 -4.23
C ALA A 41 -12.15 -7.09 -5.58
N LEU A 42 -11.13 -6.31 -5.95
CA LEU A 42 -11.06 -5.61 -7.22
C LEU A 42 -11.00 -6.58 -8.40
N ASP A 43 -10.19 -7.64 -8.30
CA ASP A 43 -10.11 -8.69 -9.32
C ASP A 43 -11.47 -9.35 -9.55
N ARG A 44 -12.18 -9.70 -8.48
CA ARG A 44 -13.55 -10.24 -8.56
C ARG A 44 -14.52 -9.24 -9.22
N ALA A 45 -14.44 -7.96 -8.87
CA ALA A 45 -15.27 -6.92 -9.47
C ALA A 45 -14.96 -6.69 -10.96
N ALA A 46 -13.69 -6.83 -11.36
CA ALA A 46 -13.21 -6.75 -12.73
C ALA A 46 -13.36 -8.06 -13.52
N GLY A 47 -14.00 -9.09 -12.96
CA GLY A 47 -14.18 -10.38 -13.62
C GLY A 47 -12.88 -11.15 -13.90
N GLY A 48 -11.82 -10.90 -13.14
CA GLY A 48 -10.52 -11.54 -13.30
C GLY A 48 -9.50 -10.78 -14.14
N ALA A 49 -9.90 -9.67 -14.80
CA ALA A 49 -9.05 -8.93 -15.74
C ALA A 49 -7.89 -8.17 -15.05
N LEU A 50 -7.97 -7.94 -13.74
CA LEU A 50 -6.93 -7.21 -13.00
C LEU A 50 -5.59 -7.97 -13.04
N ARG A 51 -5.63 -9.31 -13.08
CA ARG A 51 -4.44 -10.17 -13.15
C ARG A 51 -3.60 -9.98 -14.41
N ASP A 52 -4.20 -9.49 -15.49
CA ASP A 52 -3.51 -9.26 -16.76
C ASP A 52 -2.71 -7.96 -16.76
N HIS A 53 -3.08 -7.02 -15.88
CA HIS A 53 -2.44 -5.71 -15.73
C HIS A 53 -1.44 -5.64 -14.57
N LEU A 54 -1.41 -6.67 -13.71
CA LEU A 54 -0.52 -6.72 -12.56
C LEU A 54 0.81 -7.43 -12.88
N PRO A 55 1.96 -6.86 -12.46
CA PRO A 55 3.24 -7.55 -12.49
C PRO A 55 3.20 -8.86 -11.71
N GLU A 56 3.98 -9.85 -12.15
CA GLU A 56 4.01 -11.17 -11.54
C GLU A 56 4.32 -11.14 -10.03
N ALA A 57 5.30 -10.33 -9.62
CA ALA A 57 5.66 -10.16 -8.23
C ALA A 57 4.47 -9.73 -7.35
N ILE A 58 3.65 -8.78 -7.82
CA ILE A 58 2.49 -8.29 -7.07
C ILE A 58 1.38 -9.34 -7.01
N ARG A 59 1.17 -10.11 -8.07
CA ARG A 59 0.18 -11.20 -8.07
C ARG A 59 0.53 -12.27 -7.04
N LEU A 60 1.79 -12.68 -7.01
CA LEU A 60 2.30 -13.66 -6.06
C LEU A 60 2.17 -13.16 -4.62
N ASP A 61 2.53 -11.92 -4.35
CA ASP A 61 2.47 -11.32 -3.01
C ASP A 61 1.02 -11.17 -2.52
N ALA A 62 0.10 -10.84 -3.43
CA ALA A 62 -1.33 -10.74 -3.14
C ALA A 62 -2.05 -12.10 -3.10
N GLY A 63 -1.36 -13.22 -3.34
CA GLY A 63 -1.98 -14.54 -3.44
C GLY A 63 -2.98 -14.66 -4.60
N LEU A 64 -2.93 -13.73 -5.56
CA LEU A 64 -3.66 -13.83 -6.80
C LEU A 64 -3.01 -14.95 -7.60
N GLY A 65 -3.76 -16.05 -7.80
CA GLY A 65 -3.31 -17.16 -8.63
C GLY A 65 -2.83 -16.68 -10.01
N PRO A 66 -2.14 -17.54 -10.78
CA PRO A 66 -1.67 -17.15 -12.10
C PRO A 66 -2.80 -16.51 -12.90
N ALA A 67 -2.50 -15.46 -13.67
CA ALA A 67 -3.37 -15.06 -14.77
C ALA A 67 -3.42 -16.28 -15.70
N THR A 68 -4.33 -17.21 -15.43
CA THR A 68 -4.41 -18.39 -16.26
C THR A 68 -4.92 -17.90 -17.60
N ALA A 69 -4.13 -18.21 -18.62
CA ALA A 69 -4.55 -18.32 -19.99
C ALA A 69 -5.96 -18.91 -20.02
N ALA A 70 -6.85 -18.25 -20.77
CA ALA A 70 -8.15 -18.76 -21.13
C ALA A 70 -8.07 -20.28 -21.37
N ARG A 71 -8.75 -21.07 -20.54
CA ARG A 71 -9.08 -22.44 -20.93
C ARG A 71 -10.19 -22.32 -21.97
N SER A 72 -9.83 -22.72 -23.19
CA SER A 72 -10.68 -23.16 -24.29
C SER A 72 -11.87 -23.99 -23.83
#